data_AF-A0AAN4T8P7-F1
#
_entry.id   AF-A0AAN4T8P7-F1
#
_cell.length_a   1.000
_cell.length_b   1.000
_cell.length_c   1.000
_cell.angle_alpha   90.00
_cell.angle_beta   90.00
_cell.angle_gamma   90.00
#
_symmetry.space_group_name_H-M   'P 1'
#
loop_
_entity.id
_entity.type
_entity.pdbx_description
1 polymer ?
#
loop_
_entity_poly.entity_id
_entity_poly.type
_entity_poly.pdbx_seq_one_letter_code
_entity_poly.pdbx_strand_id
1 'polypeptide(L)'
;MGVPDSTNSDLFHNWAQLPISPEQFACELREEMHLQFQTCTPLPGAEKLLSNLSRARSASGDRIELALASSTSSHTFELKMSRPETKQLLNLIPSERRVLGDDPRVRQGRGKPAPDIYLLALQALNSAADSGKSILPSECLVFEDSVAGVEAGRRAGMRVVWVPHPDLAAEYQAREKDVLAGRTGMSAIGNEWQLGEIDYSWAESIPSLDHFDYEKYGIVVQS
;
A
#
# COMPACT_ATOMS: atom_id res chain seq x y z
N MET A 1 -3.56 4.29 13.82
CA MET A 1 -4.32 5.47 13.33
C MET A 1 -4.16 5.55 11.81
N GLY A 2 -5.18 5.97 11.06
CA GLY A 2 -5.02 6.23 9.62
C GLY A 2 -6.09 5.67 8.65
N VAL A 3 -7.12 4.99 9.14
CA VAL A 3 -8.27 4.61 8.31
C VAL A 3 -9.48 5.42 8.77
N PRO A 4 -10.04 6.31 7.92
CA PRO A 4 -11.29 7.01 8.22
C PRO A 4 -12.39 6.01 8.60
N ASP A 5 -13.19 6.33 9.60
CA ASP A 5 -14.28 5.48 10.09
C ASP A 5 -13.86 4.08 10.60
N SER A 6 -12.59 3.90 10.97
CA SER A 6 -12.14 2.65 11.60
C SER A 6 -12.43 2.64 13.10
N THR A 7 -12.76 1.45 13.60
CA THR A 7 -12.87 1.08 15.03
C THR A 7 -11.63 1.47 15.86
N ASN A 8 -10.52 1.81 15.21
CA ASN A 8 -9.32 2.33 15.86
C ASN A 8 -9.51 3.73 16.47
N SER A 9 -10.46 4.53 15.98
CA SER A 9 -10.74 5.86 16.56
C SER A 9 -11.29 5.73 17.97
N ASP A 10 -12.25 4.83 18.19
CA ASP A 10 -12.82 4.57 19.52
C ASP A 10 -11.81 3.92 20.45
N LEU A 11 -10.99 2.99 19.93
CA LEU A 11 -9.93 2.36 20.70
C LEU A 11 -8.89 3.37 21.17
N PHE A 12 -8.46 4.27 20.26
CA PHE A 12 -7.52 5.34 20.61
C PHE A 12 -8.12 6.32 21.60
N HIS A 13 -9.35 6.77 21.37
CA HIS A 13 -10.05 7.72 22.25
C HIS A 13 -10.15 7.17 23.68
N ASN A 14 -10.58 5.91 23.82
CA ASN A 14 -10.69 5.23 25.11
C ASN A 14 -9.33 5.03 25.79
N TRP A 15 -8.30 4.64 25.04
CA TRP A 15 -6.95 4.45 25.58
C TRP A 15 -6.31 5.78 26.04
N ALA A 16 -6.45 6.83 25.23
CA ALA A 16 -5.87 8.15 25.50
C ALA A 16 -6.67 8.96 26.54
N GLN A 17 -7.86 8.50 26.92
CA GLN A 17 -8.75 9.17 27.88
C GLN A 17 -8.97 10.64 27.52
N LEU A 18 -9.30 10.92 26.26
CA LEU A 18 -9.38 12.29 25.76
C LEU A 18 -10.49 13.09 26.48
N PRO A 19 -10.24 14.36 26.82
CA PRO A 19 -11.22 15.21 27.52
C PRO A 19 -12.34 15.76 26.62
N ILE A 20 -12.43 15.29 25.37
CA ILE A 20 -13.38 15.74 24.35
C ILE A 20 -14.25 14.57 23.88
N SER A 21 -15.44 14.83 23.31
CA SER A 21 -16.29 13.75 22.82
C SER A 21 -15.70 13.09 21.55
N PRO A 22 -16.08 11.83 21.24
CA PRO A 22 -15.69 11.17 19.99
C PRO A 22 -16.08 11.98 18.74
N GLU A 23 -17.26 12.62 18.76
CA GLU A 23 -17.74 13.45 17.65
C GLU A 23 -16.89 14.71 17.48
N GLN A 24 -16.52 15.36 18.59
CA GLN A 24 -15.63 16.51 18.57
C GLN A 24 -14.25 16.10 18.04
N PHE A 25 -13.68 15.01 18.55
CA PHE A 25 -12.40 14.48 18.07
C PHE A 25 -12.43 14.18 16.57
N ALA A 26 -13.49 13.52 16.08
CA ALA A 26 -13.64 13.22 14.66
C ALA A 26 -13.76 14.49 13.80
N CYS A 27 -14.41 15.54 14.32
CA CYS A 27 -14.51 16.83 13.65
C CYS A 27 -13.14 17.51 13.54
N GLU A 28 -12.44 17.68 14.67
CA GLU A 28 -11.11 18.31 14.73
C GLU A 28 -10.10 17.53 13.88
N LEU A 29 -10.11 16.19 13.96
CA LEU A 29 -9.24 15.34 13.13
C LEU A 29 -9.51 15.53 11.64
N ARG A 30 -10.77 15.65 11.24
CA ARG A 30 -11.15 15.88 9.83
C ARG A 30 -10.64 17.24 9.34
N GLU A 31 -10.77 18.28 10.14
CA GLU A 31 -10.27 19.62 9.81
C GLU A 31 -8.75 19.64 9.67
N GLU A 32 -8.04 19.04 10.62
CA GLU A 32 -6.58 18.90 10.55
C GLU A 32 -6.15 18.09 9.33
N MET A 33 -6.78 16.93 9.07
CA MET A 33 -6.50 16.13 7.87
C MET A 33 -6.72 16.93 6.59
N HIS A 34 -7.76 17.76 6.53
CA HIS A 34 -8.04 18.61 5.37
C HIS A 34 -6.91 19.62 5.12
N LEU A 35 -6.42 20.29 6.16
CA LEU A 35 -5.32 21.26 6.06
C LEU A 35 -3.99 20.57 5.71
N GLN A 36 -3.65 19.49 6.40
CA GLN A 36 -2.35 18.84 6.25
C GLN A 36 -2.23 18.10 4.91
N PHE A 37 -3.28 17.41 4.46
CA PHE A 37 -3.20 16.63 3.21
C PHE A 37 -3.05 17.48 1.95
N GLN A 38 -3.50 18.74 1.97
CA GLN A 38 -3.27 19.64 0.85
C GLN A 38 -1.79 19.96 0.63
N THR A 39 -0.96 19.82 1.67
CA THR A 39 0.46 20.16 1.63
C THR A 39 1.40 18.96 1.55
N CYS A 40 0.86 17.73 1.59
CA CYS A 40 1.67 16.52 1.59
C CYS A 40 2.48 16.37 0.30
N THR A 41 3.73 15.93 0.45
CA THR A 41 4.67 15.70 -0.65
C THR A 41 4.95 14.22 -0.85
N PRO A 42 5.37 13.79 -2.05
CA PRO A 42 5.86 12.43 -2.25
C PRO A 42 7.01 12.10 -1.31
N LEU A 43 7.12 10.82 -0.92
CA LEU A 43 8.28 10.34 -0.16
C LEU A 43 9.55 10.45 -1.01
N PRO A 44 10.73 10.61 -0.38
CA PRO A 44 12.02 10.51 -1.07
C PRO A 44 12.09 9.23 -1.92
N GLY A 45 12.56 9.37 -3.16
CA GLY A 45 12.65 8.28 -4.13
C GLY A 45 11.34 7.90 -4.84
N ALA A 46 10.16 8.31 -4.36
CA ALA A 46 8.87 7.90 -4.96
C ALA A 46 8.70 8.38 -6.40
N GLU A 47 9.10 9.63 -6.68
CA GLU A 47 9.03 10.21 -8.03
C GLU A 47 9.92 9.46 -9.02
N LYS A 48 11.19 9.25 -8.63
CA LYS A 48 12.16 8.48 -9.42
C LYS A 48 11.68 7.05 -9.65
N LEU A 49 11.15 6.41 -8.59
CA LEU A 49 10.67 5.04 -8.66
C LEU A 49 9.53 4.89 -9.67
N LEU A 50 8.43 5.64 -9.51
CA LEU A 50 7.28 5.52 -10.41
C LEU A 50 7.61 5.96 -11.83
N SER A 51 8.42 7.01 -12.01
CA SER A 51 8.90 7.42 -13.32
C SER A 51 9.68 6.29 -14.00
N ASN A 52 10.63 5.67 -13.30
CA ASN A 52 11.40 4.55 -13.83
C ASN A 52 10.52 3.34 -14.14
N LEU A 53 9.62 2.95 -13.24
CA LEU A 53 8.73 1.80 -13.47
C LEU A 53 7.77 2.03 -14.64
N SER A 54 7.29 3.26 -14.86
CA SER A 54 6.35 3.57 -15.95
C SER A 54 6.90 3.30 -17.36
N ARG A 55 8.23 3.33 -17.49
CA ARG A 55 9.01 3.06 -18.70
C ARG A 55 9.82 1.77 -18.64
N ALA A 56 9.73 1.02 -17.54
CA ALA A 56 10.49 -0.19 -17.36
C ALA A 56 9.87 -1.38 -18.08
N ARG A 57 10.69 -2.40 -18.28
CA ARG A 57 10.29 -3.71 -18.79
C ARG A 57 10.76 -4.82 -17.85
N SER A 58 10.07 -5.94 -17.85
CA SER A 58 10.55 -7.17 -17.22
C SER A 58 11.75 -7.74 -17.99
N ALA A 59 12.44 -8.70 -17.37
CA ALA A 59 13.48 -9.49 -18.03
C ALA A 59 12.97 -10.25 -19.29
N SER A 60 11.66 -10.53 -19.37
CA SER A 60 11.02 -11.11 -20.56
C SER A 60 10.70 -10.09 -21.66
N GLY A 61 10.93 -8.80 -21.41
CA GLY A 61 10.64 -7.70 -22.35
C GLY A 61 9.21 -7.16 -22.25
N ASP A 62 8.38 -7.70 -21.37
CA ASP A 62 7.01 -7.22 -21.13
C ASP A 62 7.06 -5.85 -20.42
N ARG A 63 6.10 -4.96 -20.69
CA ARG A 63 6.05 -3.67 -20.00
C ARG A 63 5.69 -3.88 -18.52
N ILE A 64 6.31 -3.11 -17.63
CA ILE A 64 5.87 -3.05 -16.23
C ILE A 64 4.59 -2.25 -16.14
N GLU A 65 3.53 -2.89 -15.66
CA GLU A 65 2.23 -2.27 -15.46
C GLU A 65 2.09 -1.74 -14.02
N LEU A 66 1.43 -0.60 -13.86
CA LEU A 66 1.27 0.08 -12.58
C LEU A 66 -0.20 0.18 -12.17
N ALA A 67 -0.46 -0.10 -10.89
CA ALA A 67 -1.76 0.09 -10.24
C ALA A 67 -1.58 0.69 -8.84
N LEU A 68 -2.62 1.36 -8.35
CA LEU A 68 -2.66 1.93 -7.00
C LEU A 68 -3.67 1.15 -6.16
N ALA A 69 -3.28 0.75 -4.95
CA ALA A 69 -4.14 0.09 -3.97
C ALA A 69 -4.03 0.81 -2.61
N SER A 70 -5.01 1.65 -2.28
CA SER A 70 -4.97 2.50 -1.08
C SER A 70 -6.24 2.34 -0.25
N SER A 71 -6.12 2.23 1.07
CA SER A 71 -7.28 2.25 2.00
C SER A 71 -7.82 3.66 2.26
N THR A 72 -7.28 4.67 1.58
CA THR A 72 -7.76 6.06 1.65
C THR A 72 -9.06 6.21 0.86
N SER A 73 -10.05 6.95 1.37
CA SER A 73 -11.27 7.28 0.63
C SER A 73 -11.00 8.22 -0.55
N SER A 74 -11.90 8.26 -1.53
CA SER A 74 -11.79 9.11 -2.71
C SER A 74 -11.63 10.59 -2.35
N HIS A 75 -12.42 11.09 -1.37
CA HIS A 75 -12.31 12.47 -0.91
C HIS A 75 -10.93 12.81 -0.34
N THR A 76 -10.39 11.95 0.53
CA THR A 76 -9.05 12.17 1.11
C THR A 76 -7.94 12.01 0.07
N PHE A 77 -8.12 11.12 -0.90
CA PHE A 77 -7.19 10.94 -2.00
C PHE A 77 -7.08 12.20 -2.86
N GLU A 78 -8.21 12.85 -3.18
CA GLU A 78 -8.23 14.12 -3.91
C GLU A 78 -7.47 15.23 -3.16
N LEU A 79 -7.64 15.33 -1.84
CA LEU A 79 -6.90 16.28 -1.02
C LEU A 79 -5.39 16.04 -1.08
N LYS A 80 -4.95 14.77 -0.98
CA LYS A 80 -3.54 14.39 -1.12
C LYS A 80 -2.98 14.69 -2.53
N MET A 81 -3.83 14.74 -3.55
CA MET A 81 -3.48 15.11 -4.92
C MET A 81 -3.47 16.63 -5.18
N SER A 82 -3.67 17.47 -4.17
CA SER A 82 -3.77 18.94 -4.36
C SER A 82 -2.49 19.55 -4.93
N ARG A 83 -1.32 19.01 -4.57
CA ARG A 83 -0.02 19.51 -5.05
C ARG A 83 0.25 19.05 -6.49
N PRO A 84 0.76 19.95 -7.38
CA PRO A 84 1.08 19.60 -8.75
C PRO A 84 2.05 18.42 -8.87
N GLU A 85 3.05 18.33 -8.00
CA GLU A 85 4.07 17.29 -8.01
C GLU A 85 3.43 15.91 -7.73
N THR A 86 2.63 15.81 -6.67
CA THR A 86 1.89 14.58 -6.32
C THR A 86 0.89 14.20 -7.41
N LYS A 87 0.21 15.19 -8.00
CA LYS A 87 -0.73 14.98 -9.10
C LYS A 87 -0.04 14.41 -10.33
N GLN A 88 1.09 14.98 -10.74
CA GLN A 88 1.88 14.51 -11.87
C GLN A 88 2.35 13.07 -11.65
N LEU A 89 2.84 12.78 -10.45
CA LEU A 89 3.29 11.45 -10.06
C LEU A 89 2.18 10.40 -10.18
N LEU A 90 1.01 10.66 -9.59
CA LEU A 90 -0.10 9.70 -9.58
C LEU A 90 -0.82 9.60 -10.93
N ASN A 91 -0.70 10.61 -11.81
CA ASN A 91 -1.19 10.54 -13.18
C ASN A 91 -0.47 9.51 -14.05
N LEU A 92 0.69 9.00 -13.62
CA LEU A 92 1.33 7.84 -14.27
C LEU A 92 0.51 6.55 -14.12
N ILE A 93 -0.42 6.51 -13.17
CA ILE A 93 -1.33 5.39 -12.94
C ILE A 93 -2.72 5.81 -13.43
N PRO A 94 -3.25 5.19 -14.50
CA PRO A 94 -4.60 5.46 -15.00
C PRO A 94 -5.68 5.26 -13.93
N SER A 95 -6.76 6.03 -13.98
CA SER A 95 -7.83 6.03 -12.97
C SER A 95 -8.48 4.66 -12.78
N GLU A 96 -8.65 3.90 -13.86
CA GLU A 96 -9.25 2.56 -13.86
C GLU A 96 -8.38 1.51 -13.15
N ARG A 97 -7.10 1.83 -12.91
CA ARG A 97 -6.13 1.00 -12.18
C ARG A 97 -5.89 1.50 -10.75
N ARG A 98 -6.74 2.40 -10.25
CA ARG A 98 -6.71 2.89 -8.87
C ARG A 98 -7.85 2.26 -8.08
N VAL A 99 -7.52 1.51 -7.04
CA VAL A 99 -8.45 0.94 -6.07
C VAL A 99 -8.29 1.71 -4.77
N LEU A 100 -9.35 2.41 -4.36
CA LEU A 100 -9.40 3.24 -3.15
C LEU A 100 -10.20 2.55 -2.04
N GLY A 101 -10.15 3.09 -0.82
CA GLY A 101 -10.72 2.46 0.37
C GLY A 101 -12.25 2.39 0.37
N ASP A 102 -12.89 3.29 -0.39
CA ASP A 102 -14.33 3.36 -0.62
C ASP A 102 -14.76 2.76 -1.97
N ASP A 103 -13.86 2.02 -2.63
CA ASP A 103 -14.20 1.28 -3.84
C ASP A 103 -15.26 0.20 -3.51
N PRO A 104 -16.44 0.21 -4.17
CA PRO A 104 -17.54 -0.71 -3.85
C PRO A 104 -17.20 -2.18 -4.10
N ARG A 105 -16.13 -2.47 -4.84
CA ARG A 105 -15.63 -3.83 -5.07
C ARG A 105 -14.90 -4.38 -3.83
N VAL A 106 -14.38 -3.51 -2.96
CA VAL A 106 -13.79 -3.89 -1.67
C VAL A 106 -14.94 -4.17 -0.70
N ARG A 107 -15.17 -5.44 -0.38
CA ARG A 107 -16.26 -5.83 0.53
C ARG A 107 -16.05 -5.21 1.91
N GLN A 108 -17.13 -4.84 2.58
CA GLN A 108 -17.08 -4.32 3.94
C GLN A 108 -16.35 -5.29 4.88
N GLY A 109 -15.46 -4.77 5.72
CA GLY A 109 -14.61 -5.58 6.61
C GLY A 109 -13.49 -6.35 5.92
N ARG A 110 -13.28 -6.17 4.60
CA ARG A 110 -12.21 -6.80 3.82
C ARG A 110 -11.13 -5.79 3.41
N GLY A 111 -10.93 -4.74 4.19
CA GLY A 111 -9.73 -3.91 4.11
C GLY A 111 -8.48 -4.68 4.56
N LYS A 112 -7.31 -4.07 4.39
CA LYS A 112 -6.04 -4.62 4.89
C LYS A 112 -6.22 -4.98 6.39
N PRO A 113 -5.83 -6.19 6.84
CA PRO A 113 -4.88 -7.11 6.20
C PRO A 113 -5.50 -8.19 5.28
N ALA A 114 -6.76 -8.06 4.87
CA ALA A 114 -7.31 -8.90 3.81
C ALA A 114 -6.68 -8.53 2.43
N PRO A 115 -6.51 -9.51 1.52
CA PRO A 115 -5.79 -9.31 0.25
C PRO A 115 -6.62 -8.60 -0.84
N ASP A 116 -7.91 -8.36 -0.58
CA ASP A 116 -8.91 -7.99 -1.59
C ASP A 116 -8.51 -6.76 -2.42
N ILE A 117 -7.94 -5.73 -1.79
CA ILE A 117 -7.53 -4.51 -2.49
C ILE A 117 -6.43 -4.75 -3.52
N TYR A 118 -5.47 -5.65 -3.23
CA TYR A 118 -4.40 -6.00 -4.17
C TYR A 118 -4.90 -6.92 -5.27
N LEU A 119 -5.79 -7.87 -4.93
CA LEU A 119 -6.40 -8.74 -5.93
C LEU A 119 -7.27 -7.96 -6.92
N LEU A 120 -7.99 -6.93 -6.45
CA LEU A 120 -8.72 -6.00 -7.31
C LEU A 120 -7.79 -5.15 -8.17
N ALA A 121 -6.68 -4.67 -7.63
CA ALA A 121 -5.68 -3.94 -8.40
C ALA A 121 -5.09 -4.82 -9.52
N LEU A 122 -4.76 -6.09 -9.22
CA LEU A 122 -4.32 -7.07 -10.23
C LEU A 122 -5.40 -7.33 -11.29
N GLN A 123 -6.66 -7.47 -10.87
CA GLN A 123 -7.77 -7.62 -11.81
C GLN A 123 -7.87 -6.42 -12.76
N ALA A 124 -7.71 -5.19 -12.22
CA ALA A 124 -7.71 -3.96 -13.03
C ALA A 124 -6.54 -3.93 -14.04
N LEU A 125 -5.34 -4.36 -13.63
CA LEU A 125 -4.19 -4.51 -14.54
C LEU A 125 -4.51 -5.47 -15.68
N ASN A 126 -4.99 -6.67 -15.36
CA ASN A 126 -5.27 -7.72 -16.35
C ASN A 126 -6.43 -7.36 -17.28
N SER A 127 -7.39 -6.57 -16.81
CA SER A 127 -8.52 -6.11 -17.63
C SER A 127 -8.11 -5.04 -18.64
N ALA A 128 -7.04 -4.29 -18.35
CA ALA A 128 -6.52 -3.21 -19.17
C ALA A 128 -5.28 -3.60 -19.99
N ALA A 129 -4.85 -4.87 -19.94
CA ALA A 129 -3.67 -5.36 -20.64
C ALA A 129 -4.03 -5.82 -22.05
N ASP A 130 -3.51 -5.12 -23.07
CA ASP A 130 -3.70 -5.47 -24.48
C ASP A 130 -2.89 -6.70 -24.92
N SER A 131 -1.93 -7.15 -24.09
CA SER A 131 -0.96 -8.21 -24.42
C SER A 131 -1.57 -9.62 -24.45
N GLY A 132 -2.82 -9.79 -24.01
CA GLY A 132 -3.49 -11.10 -23.90
C GLY A 132 -2.88 -12.05 -22.85
N LYS A 133 -1.80 -11.63 -22.16
CA LYS A 133 -1.13 -12.39 -21.11
C LYS A 133 -1.55 -11.86 -19.75
N SER A 134 -2.21 -12.73 -18.97
CA SER A 134 -2.62 -12.44 -17.61
C SER A 134 -1.41 -12.42 -16.67
N ILE A 135 -1.24 -11.33 -15.92
CA ILE A 135 -0.28 -11.20 -14.83
C ILE A 135 -0.75 -12.07 -13.67
N LEU A 136 0.15 -12.90 -13.14
CA LEU A 136 -0.07 -13.74 -11.97
C LEU A 136 0.26 -12.98 -10.68
N PRO A 137 -0.35 -13.32 -9.53
CA PRO A 137 0.00 -12.68 -8.26
C PRO A 137 1.49 -12.77 -7.91
N SER A 138 2.15 -13.88 -8.26
CA SER A 138 3.58 -14.08 -8.06
C SER A 138 4.47 -13.17 -8.92
N GLU A 139 3.92 -12.57 -9.97
CA GLU A 139 4.60 -11.60 -10.83
C GLU A 139 4.39 -10.15 -10.34
N CYS A 140 3.56 -9.95 -9.31
CA CYS A 140 3.32 -8.64 -8.73
C CYS A 140 4.34 -8.30 -7.64
N LEU A 141 4.70 -7.02 -7.58
CA LEU A 141 5.50 -6.40 -6.53
C LEU A 141 4.72 -5.28 -5.86
N VAL A 142 4.48 -5.41 -4.56
CA VAL A 142 3.76 -4.45 -3.71
C VAL A 142 4.76 -3.61 -2.93
N PHE A 143 4.57 -2.29 -2.92
CA PHE A 143 5.26 -1.37 -2.02
C PHE A 143 4.31 -0.98 -0.88
N GLU A 144 4.75 -1.15 0.37
CA GLU A 144 3.92 -0.87 1.56
C GLU A 144 4.73 -0.26 2.68
N ASP A 145 4.09 0.56 3.52
CA ASP A 145 4.65 1.13 4.74
C ASP A 145 4.10 0.45 6.01
N SER A 146 2.90 -0.12 5.93
CA SER A 146 2.17 -0.65 7.07
C SER A 146 2.32 -2.17 7.24
N VAL A 147 2.35 -2.64 8.49
CA VAL A 147 2.35 -4.08 8.81
C VAL A 147 1.13 -4.80 8.22
N ALA A 148 -0.05 -4.19 8.33
CA ALA A 148 -1.29 -4.76 7.79
C ALA A 148 -1.27 -4.83 6.26
N GLY A 149 -0.64 -3.86 5.59
CA GLY A 149 -0.46 -3.88 4.14
C GLY A 149 0.52 -4.95 3.69
N VAL A 150 1.64 -5.14 4.40
CA VAL A 150 2.56 -6.25 4.14
C VAL A 150 1.80 -7.57 4.21
N GLU A 151 1.07 -7.82 5.29
CA GLU A 151 0.27 -9.04 5.46
C GLU A 151 -0.76 -9.23 4.34
N ALA A 152 -1.46 -8.17 3.93
CA ALA A 152 -2.38 -8.22 2.80
C ALA A 152 -1.70 -8.57 1.46
N GLY A 153 -0.52 -8.01 1.18
CA GLY A 153 0.26 -8.31 -0.02
C GLY A 153 0.74 -9.76 -0.04
N ARG A 154 1.21 -10.25 1.12
CA ARG A 154 1.59 -11.66 1.32
C ARG A 154 0.42 -12.60 1.07
N ARG A 155 -0.75 -12.31 1.67
CA ARG A 155 -1.97 -13.10 1.47
C ARG A 155 -2.49 -13.09 0.04
N ALA A 156 -2.20 -12.03 -0.71
CA ALA A 156 -2.52 -11.95 -2.13
C ALA A 156 -1.60 -12.83 -2.99
N GLY A 157 -0.55 -13.44 -2.42
CA GLY A 157 0.46 -14.21 -3.14
C GLY A 157 1.52 -13.35 -3.84
N MET A 158 1.60 -12.06 -3.47
CA MET A 158 2.48 -11.08 -4.12
C MET A 158 3.79 -10.91 -3.38
N ARG A 159 4.83 -10.44 -4.10
CA ARG A 159 6.08 -10.01 -3.48
C ARG A 159 5.87 -8.66 -2.81
N VAL A 160 6.52 -8.40 -1.67
CA VAL A 160 6.36 -7.14 -0.93
C VAL A 160 7.69 -6.48 -0.63
N VAL A 161 7.79 -5.17 -0.86
CA VAL A 161 8.86 -4.31 -0.38
C VAL A 161 8.26 -3.42 0.71
N TRP A 162 8.69 -3.66 1.94
CA TRP A 162 8.24 -2.92 3.12
C TRP A 162 9.15 -1.71 3.36
N VAL A 163 8.58 -0.52 3.30
CA VAL A 163 9.24 0.78 3.48
C VAL A 163 8.60 1.50 4.68
N PRO A 164 8.84 1.02 5.91
CA PRO A 164 8.23 1.58 7.10
C PRO A 164 8.75 2.98 7.44
N HIS A 165 7.92 3.75 8.14
CA HIS A 165 8.40 4.90 8.90
C HIS A 165 9.46 4.44 9.93
N PRO A 166 10.54 5.21 10.19
CA PRO A 166 11.60 4.81 11.12
C PRO A 166 11.11 4.38 12.50
N ASP A 167 10.11 5.07 13.05
CA ASP A 167 9.53 4.71 14.36
C ASP A 167 8.82 3.35 14.34
N LEU A 168 8.13 3.03 13.24
CA LEU A 168 7.49 1.72 13.08
C LEU A 168 8.54 0.62 12.88
N ALA A 169 9.62 0.91 12.15
CA ALA A 169 10.74 0.00 11.98
C ALA A 169 11.40 -0.33 13.33
N ALA A 170 11.60 0.68 14.18
CA ALA A 170 12.15 0.51 15.51
C ALA A 170 11.25 -0.35 16.41
N GLU A 171 9.94 -0.10 16.41
CA GLU A 171 8.96 -0.87 17.19
C GLU A 171 8.96 -2.36 16.79
N TYR A 172 9.08 -2.65 15.49
CA TYR A 172 9.02 -4.02 14.97
C TYR A 172 10.39 -4.67 14.76
N GLN A 173 11.49 -4.05 15.19
CA GLN A 173 12.85 -4.56 14.93
C GLN A 173 13.04 -6.03 15.37
N ALA A 174 12.57 -6.38 16.56
CA ALA A 174 12.68 -7.75 17.08
C ALA A 174 11.75 -8.76 16.36
N ARG A 175 10.76 -8.27 15.62
CA ARG A 175 9.71 -9.05 14.94
C ARG A 175 9.68 -8.80 13.44
N GLU A 176 10.75 -8.24 12.87
CA GLU A 176 10.81 -7.87 11.45
C GLU A 176 10.52 -9.09 10.56
N LYS A 177 11.07 -10.25 10.91
CA LYS A 177 10.81 -11.51 10.19
C LYS A 177 9.33 -11.91 10.21
N ASP A 178 8.62 -11.65 11.30
CA ASP A 178 7.18 -11.92 11.39
C ASP A 178 6.40 -10.97 10.47
N VAL A 179 6.79 -9.69 10.42
CA VAL A 179 6.20 -8.70 9.51
C VAL A 179 6.37 -9.15 8.07
N LEU A 180 7.60 -9.46 7.66
CA LEU A 180 7.92 -9.90 6.30
C LEU A 180 7.24 -11.23 5.93
N ALA A 181 6.99 -12.11 6.90
CA ALA A 181 6.20 -13.32 6.69
C ALA A 181 4.68 -13.05 6.59
N GLY A 182 4.21 -11.86 7.01
CA GLY A 182 2.78 -11.57 7.18
C GLY A 182 2.17 -12.29 8.38
N ARG A 183 2.99 -12.65 9.38
CA ARG A 183 2.63 -13.49 10.54
C ARG A 183 2.69 -12.73 11.86
N THR A 184 2.39 -11.42 11.86
CA THR A 184 2.43 -10.63 13.10
C THR A 184 1.31 -10.99 14.08
N GLY A 185 0.31 -11.75 13.64
CA GLY A 185 -0.79 -12.24 14.48
C GLY A 185 -1.75 -11.12 14.90
N MET A 186 -1.70 -9.96 14.25
CA MET A 186 -2.51 -8.79 14.59
C MET A 186 -3.99 -8.96 14.25
N SER A 187 -4.37 -9.95 13.42
CA SER A 187 -5.76 -10.19 13.03
C SER A 187 -6.01 -11.67 12.69
N ALA A 188 -6.93 -12.30 13.42
CA ALA A 188 -7.37 -13.66 13.14
C ALA A 188 -8.34 -13.69 11.94
N ILE A 189 -7.81 -13.67 10.71
CA ILE A 189 -8.62 -13.65 9.48
C ILE A 189 -9.00 -15.07 9.02
N GLY A 190 -8.85 -16.07 9.91
CA GLY A 190 -9.38 -17.43 9.74
C GLY A 190 -8.59 -18.36 8.80
N ASN A 191 -7.85 -17.81 7.82
CA ASN A 191 -7.06 -18.60 6.87
C ASN A 191 -5.56 -18.27 6.96
N GLU A 192 -4.81 -19.09 7.69
CA GLU A 192 -3.36 -18.93 7.87
C GLU A 192 -2.52 -19.63 6.79
N TRP A 193 -3.11 -20.51 5.98
CA TRP A 193 -2.43 -21.25 4.90
C TRP A 193 -1.88 -20.34 3.77
N GLN A 194 -2.41 -19.12 3.66
CA GLN A 194 -1.96 -18.11 2.68
C GLN A 194 -0.77 -17.29 3.19
N LEU A 195 -0.35 -17.48 4.44
CA LEU A 195 0.76 -16.77 5.04
C LEU A 195 2.07 -17.49 4.68
N GLY A 196 2.97 -16.79 4.00
CA GLY A 196 4.23 -17.38 3.58
C GLY A 196 5.08 -17.85 4.77
N GLU A 197 6.00 -18.78 4.51
CA GLU A 197 6.91 -19.28 5.53
C GLU A 197 7.91 -18.21 5.96
N ILE A 198 8.33 -18.27 7.23
CA ILE A 198 9.38 -17.41 7.78
C ILE A 198 10.69 -17.75 7.04
N ASP A 199 11.49 -16.73 6.71
CA ASP A 199 12.74 -16.83 5.92
C ASP A 199 12.58 -17.09 4.40
N TYR A 200 11.36 -17.07 3.85
CA TYR A 200 11.19 -16.98 2.39
C TYR A 200 11.44 -15.54 1.89
N SER A 201 12.30 -15.39 0.87
CA SER A 201 12.74 -14.10 0.28
C SER A 201 11.67 -13.34 -0.51
N TRP A 202 10.41 -13.53 -0.16
CA TRP A 202 9.25 -13.05 -0.91
C TRP A 202 8.69 -11.75 -0.35
N ALA A 203 9.25 -11.28 0.77
CA ALA A 203 9.22 -9.88 1.16
C ALA A 203 10.60 -9.41 1.61
N GLU A 204 10.87 -8.13 1.48
CA GLU A 204 12.06 -7.47 2.05
C GLU A 204 11.70 -6.14 2.69
N SER A 205 12.59 -5.61 3.53
CA SER A 205 12.49 -4.24 4.03
C SER A 205 13.60 -3.38 3.45
N ILE A 206 13.25 -2.15 3.06
CA ILE A 206 14.22 -1.10 2.71
C ILE A 206 13.86 0.19 3.47
N PRO A 207 14.86 0.99 3.90
CA PRO A 207 14.59 2.19 4.70
C PRO A 207 14.12 3.39 3.87
N SER A 208 14.27 3.33 2.53
CA SER A 208 13.86 4.37 1.60
C SER A 208 13.66 3.78 0.20
N LEU A 209 12.76 4.37 -0.59
CA LEU A 209 12.55 4.02 -2.00
C LEU A 209 13.78 4.31 -2.87
N ASP A 210 14.69 5.19 -2.42
CA ASP A 210 15.97 5.44 -3.10
C ASP A 210 16.90 4.23 -3.12
N HIS A 211 16.68 3.26 -2.23
CA HIS A 211 17.47 2.04 -2.13
C HIS A 211 16.84 0.85 -2.87
N PHE A 212 15.78 1.08 -3.66
CA PHE A 212 15.14 0.01 -4.41
C PHE A 212 16.06 -0.55 -5.52
N ASP A 213 16.34 -1.84 -5.46
CA ASP A 213 17.18 -2.57 -6.42
C ASP A 213 16.31 -3.14 -7.55
N TYR A 214 16.32 -2.50 -8.72
CA TYR A 214 15.55 -2.95 -9.88
C TYR A 214 16.04 -4.32 -10.42
N GLU A 215 17.34 -4.58 -10.40
CA GLU A 215 17.95 -5.79 -10.99
C GLU A 215 17.54 -7.04 -10.22
N LYS A 216 17.47 -6.94 -8.88
CA LYS A 216 16.95 -8.01 -8.01
C LYS A 216 15.53 -8.47 -8.38
N TYR A 217 14.74 -7.59 -8.97
CA TYR A 217 13.37 -7.89 -9.40
C TYR A 217 13.26 -8.17 -10.91
N GLY A 218 14.38 -8.21 -11.64
CA GLY A 218 14.38 -8.41 -13.09
C GLY A 218 13.71 -7.26 -13.83
N ILE A 219 13.77 -6.04 -13.27
CA ILE A 219 13.20 -4.83 -13.85
C ILE A 219 14.30 -4.08 -14.58
N VAL A 220 14.10 -3.87 -15.88
CA VAL A 220 15.01 -3.14 -16.76
C VAL A 220 14.43 -1.75 -17.02
N VAL A 221 15.06 -0.73 -16.46
CA VAL A 221 14.68 0.67 -16.69
C VAL A 221 15.26 1.12 -18.03
N GLN A 222 14.40 1.48 -18.97
CA GLN A 222 14.85 2.04 -20.25
C GLN A 222 15.38 3.47 -20.03
N SER A 223 16.59 3.72 -20.52
CA SER A 223 17.27 5.02 -20.49
C SER A 223 16.48 6.09 -21.23
#